data_AF-A0A4U0UVI5-F1
#
_entry.id   AF-A0A4U0UVI5-F1
#
_cell.length_a   1.000
_cell.length_b   1.000
_cell.length_c   1.000
_cell.angle_alpha   90.00
_cell.angle_beta   90.00
_cell.angle_gamma   90.00
#
_symmetry.space_group_name_H-M   'P 1'
#
loop_
_entity.id
_entity.type
_entity.pdbx_description
1 polymer ?
#
loop_
_entity_poly.entity_id
_entity_poly.type
_entity_poly.pdbx_seq_one_letter_code
_entity_poly.pdbx_strand_id
1 'polypeptide(L)'
;MDWGSAQKRCYDKNKARFDVQQTRGKKRVERHAYVMRTWTGYEYNEYQMLSLRAMITELSLKSGGEYDVHFLVHVKNNSIPIWASPRIYQETLQNNVPREFWNISTLWSEQQMETYYPEPFPDNFANMAGSSIHGVYRSAHFPLQWFSQQHPHYDFVWNWEMDMRNTGHYWEFHSRVSDWAQNQPRKGLWERSARFWIPEHHGSYANFTDLVERETRDRDIAANDLAQNGPVPLWGPYQDFPHSGMLAPPNDTIPPTSYEADNYTWGVGEHADLIVFNPLFDPARTNWVFSWDVTGYNRSLPIPPRRAAIITVARLSKRLLGIMHEETWRMKHSMFPEMWPAALSMHHGLKAVYAPHPVYFDRDWEAGHADEVFNHPEEVWESPFGWGEHNLLGSSFYYNSGFSGALWRRWLGQRENGEGGRREEEGGSGRMCLRGTLLHPVKSENGPED
;
A
#
# COMPACT_ATOMS: atom_id res chain seq x y z
N MET A 1 -12.06 1.93 -26.59
CA MET A 1 -11.92 3.40 -26.43
C MET A 1 -10.44 3.80 -26.62
N ASP A 2 -10.03 5.04 -26.35
CA ASP A 2 -8.63 5.39 -26.03
C ASP A 2 -8.65 6.17 -24.72
N TRP A 3 -8.21 5.52 -23.65
CA TRP A 3 -8.27 6.09 -22.31
C TRP A 3 -7.18 7.11 -22.06
N GLY A 4 -5.98 6.97 -22.65
CA GLY A 4 -4.90 7.97 -22.51
C GLY A 4 -5.30 9.32 -23.08
N SER A 5 -5.86 9.32 -24.30
CA SER A 5 -6.43 10.55 -24.87
C SER A 5 -7.63 11.10 -24.09
N ALA A 6 -8.38 10.24 -23.38
CA ALA A 6 -9.50 10.69 -22.54
C ALA A 6 -9.01 11.38 -21.25
N GLN A 7 -8.11 10.73 -20.49
CA GLN A 7 -7.50 11.30 -19.28
C GLN A 7 -6.77 12.61 -19.62
N LYS A 8 -5.95 12.63 -20.68
CA LYS A 8 -5.22 13.83 -21.09
C LYS A 8 -6.15 15.00 -21.41
N ARG A 9 -7.23 14.80 -22.19
CA ARG A 9 -8.21 15.87 -22.46
C ARG A 9 -8.94 16.35 -21.19
N CYS A 10 -9.15 15.46 -20.22
CA CYS A 10 -9.74 15.82 -18.94
C CYS A 10 -8.79 16.72 -18.14
N TYR A 11 -7.52 16.32 -18.01
CA TYR A 11 -6.46 17.10 -17.38
C TYR A 11 -6.23 18.45 -18.08
N ASP A 12 -6.06 18.47 -19.41
CA ASP A 12 -5.80 19.70 -20.19
C ASP A 12 -6.92 20.74 -19.96
N LYS A 13 -8.19 20.31 -19.93
CA LYS A 13 -9.36 21.17 -19.65
C LYS A 13 -9.37 21.72 -18.21
N ASN A 14 -8.77 21.00 -17.27
CA ASN A 14 -8.80 21.31 -15.84
C ASN A 14 -7.48 21.87 -15.29
N LYS A 15 -6.44 22.01 -16.13
CA LYS A 15 -5.04 22.19 -15.73
C LYS A 15 -4.81 23.21 -14.61
N ALA A 16 -5.51 24.34 -14.67
CA ALA A 16 -5.44 25.44 -13.71
C ALA A 16 -5.75 25.04 -12.24
N ARG A 17 -6.31 23.86 -11.97
CA ARG A 17 -6.49 23.32 -10.60
C ARG A 17 -5.19 22.83 -9.96
N PHE A 18 -4.21 22.45 -10.78
CA PHE A 18 -3.01 21.73 -10.33
C PHE A 18 -1.76 22.63 -10.31
N ASP A 19 -1.84 23.80 -10.94
CA ASP A 19 -0.78 24.82 -10.92
C ASP A 19 -0.51 25.31 -9.50
N VAL A 20 0.77 25.50 -9.15
CA VAL A 20 1.20 25.93 -7.80
C VAL A 20 0.71 27.36 -7.47
N GLN A 21 0.63 28.23 -8.48
CA GLN A 21 0.11 29.59 -8.33
C GLN A 21 -1.40 29.63 -8.54
N GLN A 22 -2.15 29.25 -7.51
CA GLN A 22 -3.61 29.35 -7.53
C GLN A 22 -4.10 30.79 -7.51
N THR A 23 -5.16 31.06 -8.27
CA THR A 23 -5.80 32.39 -8.32
C THR A 23 -7.06 32.42 -7.44
N ARG A 24 -7.40 33.63 -6.95
CA ARG A 24 -8.67 33.91 -6.24
C ARG A 24 -8.91 33.04 -4.99
N GLY A 25 -7.86 32.73 -4.23
CA GLY A 25 -7.97 32.04 -2.93
C GLY A 25 -8.36 30.56 -3.00
N LYS A 26 -8.29 29.93 -4.17
CA LYS A 26 -8.44 28.48 -4.30
C LYS A 26 -7.24 27.75 -3.69
N LYS A 27 -7.48 26.60 -3.06
CA LYS A 27 -6.42 25.62 -2.80
C LYS A 27 -6.02 24.93 -4.12
N ARG A 28 -4.76 24.51 -4.20
CA ARG A 28 -4.29 23.59 -5.24
C ARG A 28 -5.02 22.25 -5.06
N VAL A 29 -5.13 21.50 -6.15
CA VAL A 29 -5.46 20.08 -6.13
C VAL A 29 -4.21 19.30 -6.49
N GLU A 30 -3.93 18.26 -5.72
CA GLU A 30 -2.77 17.38 -5.87
C GLU A 30 -3.00 16.40 -7.06
N ARG A 31 -1.92 16.03 -7.75
CA ARG A 31 -1.96 15.11 -8.89
C ARG A 31 -1.59 13.70 -8.45
N HIS A 32 -2.48 12.74 -8.70
CA HIS A 32 -2.26 11.34 -8.36
C HIS A 32 -1.97 10.50 -9.62
N ALA A 33 -0.95 9.66 -9.57
CA ALA A 33 -0.88 8.47 -10.43
C ALA A 33 -1.58 7.31 -9.70
N TYR A 34 -2.33 6.51 -10.43
CA TYR A 34 -2.94 5.28 -9.92
C TYR A 34 -2.41 4.09 -10.74
N VAL A 35 -1.46 3.36 -10.18
CA VAL A 35 -0.61 2.42 -10.93
C VAL A 35 -1.06 0.99 -10.68
N MET A 36 -1.74 0.44 -11.68
CA MET A 36 -2.13 -0.96 -11.75
C MET A 36 -0.91 -1.83 -12.11
N ARG A 37 -0.62 -2.87 -11.33
CA ARG A 37 0.54 -3.76 -11.55
C ARG A 37 0.14 -5.00 -12.37
N THR A 38 0.43 -4.99 -13.67
CA THR A 38 0.19 -6.12 -14.59
C THR A 38 1.50 -6.72 -15.12
N TRP A 39 1.42 -7.76 -15.96
CA TRP A 39 2.57 -8.42 -16.58
C TRP A 39 2.28 -8.92 -18.00
N THR A 40 3.31 -9.27 -18.76
CA THR A 40 3.19 -9.95 -20.05
C THR A 40 2.56 -11.33 -19.88
N GLY A 41 1.45 -11.59 -20.58
CA GLY A 41 0.60 -12.75 -20.34
C GLY A 41 -0.38 -12.59 -19.16
N TYR A 42 -0.73 -11.36 -18.77
CA TYR A 42 -1.92 -11.12 -17.94
C TYR A 42 -3.18 -11.19 -18.83
N GLU A 43 -4.16 -12.00 -18.43
CA GLU A 43 -5.44 -12.12 -19.12
C GLU A 43 -6.43 -11.08 -18.59
N TYR A 44 -6.92 -10.19 -19.46
CA TYR A 44 -7.88 -9.14 -19.09
C TYR A 44 -9.30 -9.61 -19.41
N ASN A 45 -9.96 -10.27 -18.45
CA ASN A 45 -11.32 -10.79 -18.65
C ASN A 45 -12.40 -9.68 -18.64
N GLU A 46 -13.65 -10.02 -18.97
CA GLU A 46 -14.72 -9.01 -19.13
C GLU A 46 -15.01 -8.23 -17.84
N TYR A 47 -15.02 -8.88 -16.68
CA TYR A 47 -15.21 -8.22 -15.38
C TYR A 47 -14.06 -7.27 -15.04
N GLN A 48 -12.82 -7.64 -15.36
CA GLN A 48 -11.65 -6.79 -15.17
C GLN A 48 -11.65 -5.61 -16.15
N MET A 49 -12.01 -5.83 -17.42
CA MET A 49 -12.21 -4.76 -18.39
C MET A 49 -13.27 -3.76 -17.91
N LEU A 50 -14.40 -4.23 -17.37
CA LEU A 50 -15.43 -3.37 -16.78
C LEU A 50 -14.91 -2.60 -15.55
N SER A 51 -14.23 -3.29 -14.63
CA SER A 51 -13.65 -2.68 -13.41
C SER A 51 -12.63 -1.59 -13.74
N LEU A 52 -11.69 -1.85 -14.65
CA LEU A 52 -10.68 -0.88 -15.09
C LEU A 52 -11.32 0.34 -15.79
N ARG A 53 -12.37 0.14 -16.59
CA ARG A 53 -13.14 1.23 -17.21
C ARG A 53 -13.86 2.08 -16.17
N ALA A 54 -14.44 1.47 -15.13
CA ALA A 54 -15.04 2.19 -14.01
C ALA A 54 -13.97 3.00 -13.27
N MET A 55 -12.84 2.39 -12.89
CA MET A 55 -11.71 3.06 -12.24
C MET A 55 -11.23 4.29 -13.02
N ILE A 56 -10.99 4.20 -14.33
CA ILE A 56 -10.58 5.33 -15.16
C ILE A 56 -11.65 6.43 -15.21
N THR A 57 -12.92 6.03 -15.35
CA THR A 57 -14.06 6.97 -15.42
C THR A 57 -14.23 7.72 -14.10
N GLU A 58 -14.09 7.03 -12.97
CA GLU A 58 -14.31 7.56 -11.63
C GLU A 58 -13.12 8.35 -11.09
N LEU A 59 -11.91 7.78 -11.17
CA LEU A 59 -10.70 8.41 -10.64
C LEU A 59 -10.23 9.57 -11.53
N SER A 60 -10.26 9.43 -12.86
CA SER A 60 -9.71 10.45 -13.78
C SER A 60 -10.78 11.34 -14.41
N LEU A 61 -11.84 10.79 -15.00
CA LEU A 61 -12.79 11.62 -15.75
C LEU A 61 -13.76 12.39 -14.84
N LYS A 62 -14.34 11.72 -13.84
CA LYS A 62 -15.31 12.27 -12.89
C LYS A 62 -14.68 13.28 -11.91
N SER A 63 -13.45 13.03 -11.46
CA SER A 63 -12.68 13.97 -10.62
C SER A 63 -12.22 15.23 -11.37
N GLY A 64 -12.29 15.24 -12.71
CA GLY A 64 -11.76 16.32 -13.55
C GLY A 64 -10.23 16.29 -13.70
N GLY A 65 -9.62 15.12 -13.78
CA GLY A 65 -8.19 14.94 -14.05
C GLY A 65 -7.30 15.04 -12.81
N GLU A 66 -7.83 14.74 -11.63
CA GLU A 66 -7.10 14.68 -10.35
C GLU A 66 -6.16 13.47 -10.32
N TYR A 67 -6.68 12.30 -10.72
CA TYR A 67 -5.94 11.07 -10.91
C TYR A 67 -5.71 10.80 -12.41
N ASP A 68 -4.61 10.15 -12.76
CA ASP A 68 -4.47 9.39 -14.01
C ASP A 68 -4.23 7.92 -13.64
N VAL A 69 -5.02 7.01 -14.19
CA VAL A 69 -4.75 5.57 -14.10
C VAL A 69 -3.67 5.21 -15.10
N HIS A 70 -2.73 4.36 -14.66
CA HIS A 70 -1.61 3.82 -15.43
C HIS A 70 -1.47 2.32 -15.21
N PHE A 71 -0.88 1.62 -16.18
CA PHE A 71 -0.53 0.20 -16.09
C PHE A 71 0.99 0.07 -16.14
N LEU A 72 1.61 -0.44 -15.07
CA LEU A 72 3.06 -0.63 -14.97
C LEU A 72 3.38 -2.12 -15.23
N VAL A 73 3.54 -2.45 -16.51
CA VAL A 73 3.50 -3.80 -17.06
C VAL A 73 4.87 -4.47 -16.98
N HIS A 74 4.99 -5.53 -16.18
CA HIS A 74 6.23 -6.31 -16.09
C HIS A 74 6.41 -7.25 -17.30
N VAL A 75 7.43 -6.97 -18.11
CA VAL A 75 7.94 -7.86 -19.16
C VAL A 75 8.87 -8.89 -18.53
N LYS A 76 8.30 -10.05 -18.15
CA LYS A 76 9.00 -11.13 -17.42
C LYS A 76 10.17 -11.76 -18.20
N ASN A 77 10.21 -11.61 -19.52
CA ASN A 77 11.32 -12.09 -20.35
C ASN A 77 12.38 -10.99 -20.49
N ASN A 78 13.39 -11.04 -19.61
CA ASN A 78 14.51 -10.11 -19.57
C ASN A 78 15.33 -10.03 -20.88
N SER A 79 15.24 -11.02 -21.78
CA SER A 79 15.89 -10.99 -23.10
C SER A 79 15.17 -10.11 -24.13
N ILE A 80 14.02 -9.51 -23.81
CA ILE A 80 13.29 -8.59 -24.71
C ILE A 80 13.77 -7.15 -24.45
N PRO A 81 14.49 -6.50 -25.39
CA PRO A 81 15.16 -5.20 -25.16
C PRO A 81 14.21 -4.00 -25.29
N ILE A 82 13.14 -3.97 -24.48
CA ILE A 82 12.09 -2.93 -24.52
C ILE A 82 12.64 -1.51 -24.29
N TRP A 83 13.74 -1.36 -23.53
CA TRP A 83 14.37 -0.08 -23.23
C TRP A 83 15.27 0.44 -24.35
N ALA A 84 15.65 -0.42 -25.31
CA ALA A 84 16.61 -0.10 -26.38
C ALA A 84 15.99 -0.09 -27.80
N SER A 85 14.77 -0.60 -27.98
CA SER A 85 14.08 -0.62 -29.28
C SER A 85 12.62 -0.19 -29.15
N PRO A 86 12.26 1.02 -29.60
CA PRO A 86 10.87 1.50 -29.61
C PRO A 86 9.92 0.60 -30.41
N ARG A 87 10.43 -0.10 -31.44
CA ARG A 87 9.67 -1.09 -32.19
C ARG A 87 9.30 -2.29 -31.32
N ILE A 88 10.28 -2.88 -30.62
CA ILE A 88 10.06 -4.04 -29.75
C ILE A 88 9.22 -3.66 -28.53
N TYR A 89 9.39 -2.45 -27.97
CA TYR A 89 8.49 -1.90 -26.96
C TYR A 89 7.04 -1.91 -27.44
N GLN A 90 6.78 -1.35 -28.64
CA GLN A 90 5.43 -1.24 -29.17
C GLN A 90 4.83 -2.62 -29.53
N GLU A 91 5.61 -3.51 -30.16
CA GLU A 91 5.16 -4.89 -30.44
C GLU A 91 4.85 -5.66 -29.14
N THR A 92 5.68 -5.51 -28.11
CA THR A 92 5.45 -6.13 -26.79
C THR A 92 4.20 -5.58 -26.12
N LEU A 93 3.98 -4.27 -26.16
CA LEU A 93 2.79 -3.60 -25.61
C LEU A 93 1.52 -4.07 -26.31
N GLN A 94 1.51 -4.07 -27.64
CA GLN A 94 0.32 -4.42 -28.43
C GLN A 94 -0.08 -5.89 -28.28
N ASN A 95 0.88 -6.79 -28.05
CA ASN A 95 0.63 -8.21 -27.83
C ASN A 95 0.18 -8.57 -26.40
N ASN A 96 0.32 -7.66 -25.41
CA ASN A 96 0.11 -7.98 -23.98
C ASN A 96 -0.89 -7.07 -23.26
N VAL A 97 -1.43 -6.04 -23.91
CA VAL A 97 -2.34 -5.07 -23.29
C VAL A 97 -3.54 -4.79 -24.23
N PRO A 98 -4.78 -4.72 -23.73
CA PRO A 98 -5.94 -4.31 -24.50
C PRO A 98 -5.76 -2.93 -25.16
N ARG A 99 -6.19 -2.81 -26.43
CA ARG A 99 -5.94 -1.64 -27.28
C ARG A 99 -6.37 -0.29 -26.70
N GLU A 100 -7.34 -0.27 -25.80
CA GLU A 100 -7.81 0.97 -25.17
C GLU A 100 -6.93 1.49 -24.03
N PHE A 101 -6.00 0.66 -23.51
CA PHE A 101 -5.08 1.01 -22.42
C PHE A 101 -3.64 1.28 -22.89
N TRP A 102 -3.31 1.07 -24.17
CA TRP A 102 -1.93 1.28 -24.70
C TRP A 102 -1.34 2.64 -24.32
N ASN A 103 -2.12 3.72 -24.46
CA ASN A 103 -1.68 5.10 -24.18
C ASN A 103 -1.62 5.46 -22.67
N ILE A 104 -1.84 4.49 -21.79
CA ILE A 104 -1.68 4.59 -20.32
C ILE A 104 -0.85 3.42 -19.76
N SER A 105 -0.02 2.79 -20.61
CA SER A 105 0.78 1.63 -20.24
C SER A 105 2.28 1.92 -20.36
N THR A 106 3.02 1.66 -19.28
CA THR A 106 4.48 1.73 -19.22
C THR A 106 5.04 0.31 -19.04
N LEU A 107 5.82 -0.17 -20.00
CA LEU A 107 6.53 -1.44 -19.85
C LEU A 107 7.80 -1.27 -19.00
N TRP A 108 8.14 -2.28 -18.21
CA TRP A 108 9.42 -2.38 -17.49
C TRP A 108 9.89 -3.84 -17.42
N SER A 109 11.18 -4.08 -17.16
CA SER A 109 11.74 -5.41 -16.91
C SER A 109 12.79 -5.37 -15.79
N GLU A 110 13.09 -6.52 -15.18
CA GLU A 110 14.13 -6.62 -14.14
C GLU A 110 15.51 -6.24 -14.71
N GLN A 111 15.81 -6.64 -15.96
CA GLN A 111 17.05 -6.25 -16.67
C GLN A 111 17.20 -4.73 -16.83
N GLN A 112 16.09 -4.01 -17.00
CA GLN A 112 16.09 -2.54 -17.02
C GLN A 112 16.34 -1.97 -15.61
N MET A 113 15.82 -2.62 -14.56
CA MET A 113 16.06 -2.22 -13.17
C MET A 113 17.49 -2.54 -12.69
N GLU A 114 18.12 -3.61 -13.18
CA GLU A 114 19.57 -3.87 -13.00
C GLU A 114 20.41 -2.73 -13.60
N THR A 115 20.01 -2.20 -14.76
CA THR A 115 20.69 -1.05 -15.39
C THR A 115 20.45 0.25 -14.61
N TYR A 116 19.27 0.40 -13.98
CA TYR A 116 18.88 1.61 -13.25
C TYR A 116 19.36 1.64 -11.79
N TYR A 117 19.52 0.47 -11.17
CA TYR A 117 20.07 0.26 -9.84
C TYR A 117 21.19 -0.80 -9.92
N PRO A 118 22.39 -0.45 -10.40
CA PRO A 118 23.46 -1.41 -10.62
C PRO A 118 24.06 -1.93 -9.31
N GLU A 119 24.51 -3.18 -9.37
CA GLU A 119 25.38 -3.84 -8.40
C GLU A 119 26.68 -3.03 -8.13
N PRO A 120 27.37 -3.23 -6.98
CA PRO A 120 27.04 -4.18 -5.92
C PRO A 120 25.92 -3.69 -5.00
N PHE A 121 25.03 -4.60 -4.62
CA PHE A 121 24.24 -4.55 -3.38
C PHE A 121 24.99 -5.37 -2.31
N PRO A 122 25.86 -4.74 -1.49
CA PRO A 122 26.59 -5.46 -0.45
C PRO A 122 25.62 -5.94 0.64
N ASP A 123 25.96 -7.07 1.27
CA ASP A 123 25.31 -7.61 2.47
C ASP A 123 23.78 -7.79 2.45
N ASN A 124 23.31 -9.01 2.70
CA ASN A 124 21.91 -9.31 2.97
C ASN A 124 21.78 -10.18 4.23
N PHE A 125 20.86 -9.82 5.13
CA PHE A 125 20.67 -10.53 6.39
C PHE A 125 20.08 -11.93 6.17
N ALA A 126 18.96 -12.06 5.46
CA ALA A 126 18.44 -13.33 4.95
C ALA A 126 17.59 -13.18 3.68
N ASN A 127 17.92 -13.91 2.61
CA ASN A 127 17.15 -13.94 1.36
C ASN A 127 16.12 -15.10 1.38
N MET A 128 15.11 -14.98 2.24
CA MET A 128 14.06 -16.00 2.36
C MET A 128 13.18 -16.12 1.10
N ALA A 129 13.19 -15.09 0.24
CA ALA A 129 12.53 -15.07 -1.05
C ALA A 129 13.27 -15.86 -2.15
N GLY A 130 14.55 -16.21 -1.94
CA GLY A 130 15.35 -17.03 -2.87
C GLY A 130 15.66 -16.38 -4.23
N SER A 131 15.39 -15.09 -4.43
CA SER A 131 15.51 -14.41 -5.73
C SER A 131 16.57 -13.32 -5.76
N SER A 132 16.90 -12.84 -6.98
CA SER A 132 17.67 -11.60 -7.17
C SER A 132 17.02 -10.43 -6.44
N ILE A 133 17.81 -9.42 -6.03
CA ILE A 133 17.31 -8.19 -5.42
C ILE A 133 16.44 -7.38 -6.40
N HIS A 134 16.80 -7.34 -7.69
CA HIS A 134 15.99 -6.72 -8.76
C HIS A 134 14.74 -7.53 -9.12
N GLY A 135 14.63 -8.76 -8.62
CA GLY A 135 13.49 -9.63 -8.84
C GLY A 135 12.21 -8.99 -8.31
N VAL A 136 11.12 -9.09 -9.09
CA VAL A 136 9.84 -8.44 -8.80
C VAL A 136 9.29 -8.76 -7.39
N TYR A 137 9.66 -9.91 -6.82
CA TYR A 137 9.24 -10.34 -5.49
C TYR A 137 10.01 -9.67 -4.34
N ARG A 138 11.28 -9.26 -4.55
CA ARG A 138 12.12 -8.61 -3.51
C ARG A 138 12.19 -7.09 -3.64
N SER A 139 12.03 -6.55 -4.85
CA SER A 139 12.04 -5.09 -5.08
C SER A 139 10.93 -4.61 -6.00
N ALA A 140 9.68 -5.01 -5.72
CA ALA A 140 8.48 -4.54 -6.44
C ALA A 140 8.38 -3.01 -6.57
N HIS A 141 9.04 -2.26 -5.68
CA HIS A 141 9.10 -0.80 -5.64
C HIS A 141 10.16 -0.15 -6.57
N PHE A 142 11.20 -0.86 -7.03
CA PHE A 142 12.20 -0.31 -7.97
C PHE A 142 11.59 0.30 -9.25
N PRO A 143 10.69 -0.40 -9.98
CA PRO A 143 10.03 0.19 -11.15
C PRO A 143 9.02 1.29 -10.78
N LEU A 144 8.52 1.34 -9.54
CA LEU A 144 7.63 2.41 -9.07
C LEU A 144 8.40 3.70 -8.76
N GLN A 145 9.58 3.57 -8.13
CA GLN A 145 10.56 4.65 -7.96
C GLN A 145 10.94 5.23 -9.32
N TRP A 146 11.36 4.37 -10.26
CA TRP A 146 11.68 4.76 -11.64
C TRP A 146 10.49 5.45 -12.34
N PHE A 147 9.29 4.87 -12.28
CA PHE A 147 8.06 5.46 -12.85
C PHE A 147 7.78 6.86 -12.28
N SER A 148 7.94 7.05 -10.97
CA SER A 148 7.74 8.35 -10.31
C SER A 148 8.76 9.40 -10.75
N GLN A 149 9.97 9.00 -11.14
CA GLN A 149 11.00 9.90 -11.68
C GLN A 149 10.74 10.24 -13.16
N GLN A 150 10.13 9.33 -13.93
CA GLN A 150 9.65 9.65 -15.29
C GLN A 150 8.42 10.57 -15.29
N HIS A 151 7.64 10.58 -14.19
CA HIS A 151 6.41 11.36 -14.07
C HIS A 151 6.43 12.35 -12.88
N PRO A 152 7.36 13.33 -12.87
CA PRO A 152 7.59 14.22 -11.72
C PRO A 152 6.47 15.23 -11.46
N HIS A 153 5.38 15.22 -12.25
CA HIS A 153 4.20 16.08 -12.09
C HIS A 153 3.11 15.48 -11.19
N TYR A 154 3.27 14.25 -10.71
CA TYR A 154 2.43 13.68 -9.66
C TYR A 154 2.98 14.01 -8.26
N ASP A 155 2.10 14.33 -7.33
CA ASP A 155 2.43 14.53 -5.90
C ASP A 155 2.41 13.19 -5.15
N PHE A 156 1.56 12.25 -5.58
CA PHE A 156 1.40 10.92 -5.01
C PHE A 156 1.25 9.84 -6.09
N VAL A 157 1.65 8.62 -5.75
CA VAL A 157 1.46 7.41 -6.55
C VAL A 157 0.73 6.37 -5.69
N TRP A 158 -0.40 5.86 -6.16
CA TRP A 158 -1.02 4.66 -5.60
C TRP A 158 -0.44 3.43 -6.31
N ASN A 159 0.18 2.50 -5.56
CA ASN A 159 0.53 1.17 -6.05
C ASN A 159 -0.66 0.24 -5.78
N TRP A 160 -1.21 -0.40 -6.83
CA TRP A 160 -2.46 -1.15 -6.72
C TRP A 160 -2.40 -2.51 -7.42
N GLU A 161 -2.91 -3.53 -6.75
CA GLU A 161 -2.83 -4.93 -7.18
C GLU A 161 -4.09 -5.33 -7.98
N MET A 162 -3.91 -6.21 -8.97
CA MET A 162 -4.93 -6.51 -10.00
C MET A 162 -6.08 -7.41 -9.52
N ASP A 163 -5.96 -7.99 -8.33
CA ASP A 163 -6.95 -8.81 -7.63
C ASP A 163 -7.63 -8.06 -6.48
N MET A 164 -7.42 -6.74 -6.34
CA MET A 164 -8.22 -5.90 -5.44
C MET A 164 -9.54 -5.50 -6.10
N ARG A 165 -10.67 -5.64 -5.39
CA ARG A 165 -11.98 -5.13 -5.83
C ARG A 165 -12.53 -4.12 -4.84
N ASN A 166 -13.37 -3.21 -5.33
CA ASN A 166 -14.10 -2.24 -4.53
C ASN A 166 -15.56 -2.24 -5.00
N THR A 167 -16.50 -2.43 -4.09
CA THR A 167 -17.96 -2.34 -4.38
C THR A 167 -18.50 -0.91 -4.28
N GLY A 168 -17.70 0.05 -3.81
CA GLY A 168 -18.01 1.48 -3.79
C GLY A 168 -17.35 2.26 -4.93
N HIS A 169 -17.65 3.56 -5.02
CA HIS A 169 -17.04 4.48 -5.98
C HIS A 169 -15.56 4.71 -5.63
N TYR A 170 -14.64 4.47 -6.57
CA TYR A 170 -13.20 4.50 -6.37
C TYR A 170 -12.68 5.88 -5.93
N TRP A 171 -13.09 6.97 -6.59
CA TRP A 171 -12.70 8.32 -6.16
C TRP A 171 -13.18 8.65 -4.74
N GLU A 172 -14.43 8.34 -4.38
CA GLU A 172 -14.93 8.62 -3.03
C GLU A 172 -14.16 7.84 -1.96
N PHE A 173 -13.75 6.60 -2.22
CA PHE A 173 -12.91 5.83 -1.31
C PHE A 173 -11.54 6.48 -1.12
N HIS A 174 -10.81 6.71 -2.22
CA HIS A 174 -9.41 7.18 -2.18
C HIS A 174 -9.27 8.61 -1.67
N SER A 175 -10.24 9.49 -1.98
CA SER A 175 -10.24 10.86 -1.45
C SER A 175 -10.63 10.88 0.03
N ARG A 176 -11.64 10.13 0.50
CA ARG A 176 -11.96 10.05 1.94
C ARG A 176 -10.82 9.46 2.77
N VAL A 177 -10.13 8.44 2.25
CA VAL A 177 -8.91 7.87 2.87
C VAL A 177 -7.80 8.93 2.95
N SER A 178 -7.60 9.70 1.88
CA SER A 178 -6.62 10.78 1.82
C SER A 178 -6.93 11.92 2.81
N ASP A 179 -8.19 12.35 2.89
CA ASP A 179 -8.68 13.38 3.80
C ASP A 179 -8.55 12.92 5.26
N TRP A 180 -8.98 11.69 5.57
CA TRP A 180 -8.87 11.12 6.91
C TRP A 180 -7.40 11.03 7.37
N ALA A 181 -6.51 10.56 6.51
CA ALA A 181 -5.07 10.49 6.77
C ALA A 181 -4.44 11.87 6.95
N GLN A 182 -4.87 12.87 6.18
CA GLN A 182 -4.42 14.25 6.32
C GLN A 182 -4.83 14.86 7.67
N ASN A 183 -6.01 14.53 8.17
CA ASN A 183 -6.51 15.02 9.46
C ASN A 183 -5.89 14.32 10.68
N GLN A 184 -5.17 13.20 10.53
CA GLN A 184 -4.52 12.55 11.68
C GLN A 184 -3.35 13.39 12.23
N PRO A 185 -3.21 13.54 13.56
CA PRO A 185 -2.00 14.06 14.18
C PRO A 185 -0.87 13.03 14.09
N ARG A 186 0.39 13.49 14.15
CA ARG A 186 1.57 12.61 14.21
C ARG A 186 1.75 11.91 15.56
N LYS A 187 1.22 12.50 16.64
CA LYS A 187 1.27 11.94 18.01
C LYS A 187 0.47 10.63 18.09
N GLY A 188 1.10 9.58 18.58
CA GLY A 188 0.59 8.20 18.62
C GLY A 188 0.26 7.57 17.27
N LEU A 189 0.70 8.16 16.15
CA LEU A 189 0.22 7.76 14.82
C LEU A 189 0.72 6.38 14.42
N TRP A 190 1.96 6.05 14.78
CA TRP A 190 2.55 4.73 14.52
C TRP A 190 1.96 3.67 15.44
N GLU A 191 1.70 4.04 16.70
CA GLU A 191 1.20 3.20 17.77
C GLU A 191 -0.26 2.80 17.54
N ARG A 192 -1.06 3.72 16.96
CA ARG A 192 -2.40 3.44 16.42
C ARG A 192 -2.33 2.68 15.10
N SER A 193 -1.36 2.99 14.24
CA SER A 193 -1.23 2.31 12.94
C SER A 193 -0.72 0.87 13.06
N ALA A 194 -0.07 0.49 14.15
CA ALA A 194 0.40 -0.86 14.42
C ALA A 194 -0.72 -1.81 14.93
N ARG A 195 -1.93 -1.29 15.15
CA ARG A 195 -3.11 -2.01 15.71
C ARG A 195 -4.31 -1.94 14.75
N PHE A 196 -5.19 -2.92 14.82
CA PHE A 196 -6.51 -2.92 14.20
C PHE A 196 -7.53 -2.16 15.06
N TRP A 197 -8.28 -1.23 14.47
CA TRP A 197 -9.43 -0.61 15.15
C TRP A 197 -10.69 -1.45 14.96
N ILE A 198 -11.02 -2.25 15.97
CA ILE A 198 -12.28 -3.02 16.08
C ILE A 198 -13.37 -2.09 16.68
N PRO A 199 -14.39 -1.63 15.93
CA PRO A 199 -15.30 -0.58 16.40
C PRO A 199 -16.27 -1.03 17.51
N GLU A 200 -16.55 -2.33 17.62
CA GLU A 200 -17.45 -2.88 18.64
C GLU A 200 -16.77 -3.01 20.01
N HIS A 201 -15.47 -3.35 20.03
CA HIS A 201 -14.66 -3.35 21.25
C HIS A 201 -14.25 -1.95 21.67
N HIS A 202 -13.62 -1.19 20.76
CA HIS A 202 -13.04 0.12 21.08
C HIS A 202 -14.06 1.27 21.15
N GLY A 203 -15.22 1.13 20.50
CA GLY A 203 -16.10 2.25 20.21
C GLY A 203 -15.47 3.22 19.20
N SER A 204 -15.49 4.52 19.51
CA SER A 204 -15.04 5.55 18.57
C SER A 204 -13.52 5.51 18.31
N TYR A 205 -13.07 6.05 17.17
CA TYR A 205 -11.63 6.17 16.91
C TYR A 205 -10.91 7.11 17.90
N ALA A 206 -11.62 8.02 18.57
CA ALA A 206 -11.06 8.80 19.67
C ALA A 206 -10.87 7.94 20.94
N ASN A 207 -11.82 7.07 21.26
CA ASN A 207 -11.69 6.11 22.36
C ASN A 207 -10.50 5.16 22.13
N PHE A 208 -10.34 4.68 20.89
CA PHE A 208 -9.18 3.89 20.43
C PHE A 208 -7.88 4.68 20.57
N THR A 209 -7.87 5.96 20.18
CA THR A 209 -6.71 6.85 20.37
C THR A 209 -6.33 6.96 21.85
N ASP A 210 -7.30 7.24 22.73
CA ASP A 210 -7.07 7.34 24.17
C ASP A 210 -6.66 6.00 24.80
N LEU A 211 -7.10 4.86 24.25
CA LEU A 211 -6.65 3.53 24.68
C LEU A 211 -5.19 3.31 24.33
N VAL A 212 -4.83 3.49 23.06
CA VAL A 212 -3.47 3.31 22.55
C VAL A 212 -2.47 4.20 23.29
N GLU A 213 -2.80 5.47 23.55
CA GLU A 213 -1.92 6.40 24.28
C GLU A 213 -1.78 6.02 25.77
N ARG A 214 -2.73 5.28 26.36
CA ARG A 214 -2.55 4.65 27.68
C ARG A 214 -1.67 3.43 27.59
N GLU A 215 -1.96 2.48 26.70
CA GLU A 215 -1.16 1.26 26.52
C GLU A 215 0.30 1.56 26.19
N THR A 216 0.56 2.52 25.32
CA THR A 216 1.93 2.87 24.94
C THR A 216 2.74 3.37 26.12
N ARG A 217 2.13 4.17 27.00
CA ARG A 217 2.76 4.65 28.25
C ARG A 217 2.88 3.54 29.30
N ASP A 218 1.83 2.75 29.51
CA ASP A 218 1.70 1.86 30.67
C ASP A 218 2.21 0.42 30.39
N ARG A 219 2.35 0.03 29.12
CA ARG A 219 2.79 -1.29 28.64
C ARG A 219 3.90 -1.20 27.60
N ASP A 220 3.67 -0.55 26.46
CA ASP A 220 4.55 -0.74 25.28
C ASP A 220 5.97 -0.23 25.51
N ILE A 221 6.15 0.92 26.18
CA ILE A 221 7.46 1.46 26.58
C ILE A 221 8.26 0.46 27.44
N ALA A 222 7.61 -0.18 28.41
CA ALA A 222 8.27 -1.12 29.32
C ALA A 222 8.64 -2.46 28.66
N ALA A 223 7.95 -2.81 27.57
CA ALA A 223 8.15 -4.03 26.79
C ALA A 223 9.05 -3.83 25.54
N ASN A 224 9.69 -2.67 25.37
CA ASN A 224 10.38 -2.30 24.14
C ASN A 224 11.91 -2.50 24.18
N ASP A 225 12.45 -3.22 23.19
CA ASP A 225 13.90 -3.21 22.92
C ASP A 225 14.22 -2.08 21.92
N LEU A 226 14.79 -0.98 22.43
CA LEU A 226 15.16 0.18 21.63
C LEU A 226 16.10 -0.17 20.45
N ALA A 227 16.98 -1.15 20.61
CA ALA A 227 17.97 -1.52 19.58
C ALA A 227 17.38 -2.41 18.48
N GLN A 228 16.28 -3.14 18.75
CA GLN A 228 15.61 -4.02 17.78
C GLN A 228 14.34 -3.41 17.18
N ASN A 229 13.55 -2.70 18.00
CA ASN A 229 12.22 -2.17 17.67
C ASN A 229 12.22 -0.67 17.30
N GLY A 230 13.27 0.05 17.66
CA GLY A 230 13.30 1.52 17.64
C GLY A 230 12.54 2.14 18.82
N PRO A 231 12.33 3.47 18.84
CA PRO A 231 11.67 4.16 19.93
C PRO A 231 10.16 3.90 19.93
N VAL A 232 9.59 3.87 21.12
CA VAL A 232 8.15 3.83 21.38
C VAL A 232 7.87 4.86 22.48
N PRO A 233 6.95 5.83 22.26
CA PRO A 233 6.34 6.18 20.98
C PRO A 233 7.37 6.72 19.97
N LEU A 234 7.08 6.57 18.68
CA LEU A 234 7.92 7.07 17.59
C LEU A 234 7.61 8.53 17.25
N TRP A 235 8.55 9.43 17.56
CA TRP A 235 8.37 10.89 17.47
C TRP A 235 9.43 11.56 16.58
N GLY A 236 9.10 11.74 15.30
CA GLY A 236 10.04 12.30 14.30
C GLY A 236 10.87 11.23 13.59
N PRO A 237 11.99 11.61 12.95
CA PRO A 237 12.88 10.66 12.30
C PRO A 237 13.66 9.84 13.33
N TYR A 238 13.82 8.54 13.06
CA TYR A 238 14.64 7.67 13.89
C TYR A 238 15.82 7.08 13.12
N GLN A 239 17.01 7.64 13.34
CA GLN A 239 18.29 7.14 12.83
C GLN A 239 19.31 6.83 13.95
N ASP A 240 18.92 6.96 15.22
CA ASP A 240 19.76 6.68 16.38
C ASP A 240 19.87 5.16 16.65
N PHE A 241 20.33 4.41 15.64
CA PHE A 241 20.70 3.00 15.69
C PHE A 241 22.04 2.78 14.97
N PRO A 242 22.79 1.70 15.27
CA PRO A 242 24.08 1.46 14.62
C PRO A 242 23.91 1.19 13.12
N HIS A 243 24.41 2.10 12.27
CA HIS A 243 24.35 1.99 10.82
C HIS A 243 25.66 2.42 10.12
N SER A 244 25.90 1.93 8.90
CA SER A 244 27.03 2.31 8.03
C SER A 244 26.92 3.73 7.42
N GLY A 245 25.82 4.44 7.70
CA GLY A 245 25.49 5.76 7.15
C GLY A 245 24.15 5.70 6.41
N MET A 246 23.37 6.78 6.42
CA MET A 246 22.06 6.90 5.76
C MET A 246 21.91 8.30 5.16
N LEU A 247 20.83 8.56 4.40
CA LEU A 247 20.51 9.93 4.01
C LEU A 247 20.02 10.73 5.24
N ALA A 248 20.23 12.05 5.25
CA ALA A 248 19.72 12.90 6.31
C ALA A 248 18.18 13.08 6.19
N PRO A 249 17.41 13.05 7.30
CA PRO A 249 15.98 13.29 7.27
C PRO A 249 15.61 14.69 6.75
N PRO A 250 14.43 14.88 6.13
CA PRO A 250 13.94 16.22 5.75
C PRO A 250 13.70 17.09 6.99
N ASN A 251 14.19 18.34 6.98
CA ASN A 251 14.09 19.25 8.14
C ASN A 251 12.67 19.47 8.68
N ASP A 252 11.64 19.34 7.85
CA ASP A 252 10.23 19.52 8.24
C ASP A 252 9.63 18.30 8.97
N THR A 253 10.38 17.19 9.06
CA THR A 253 10.02 16.01 9.85
C THR A 253 10.54 16.06 11.29
N ILE A 254 11.35 17.05 11.64
CA ILE A 254 11.82 17.28 13.00
C ILE A 254 10.64 17.81 13.84
N PRO A 255 10.30 17.18 14.99
CA PRO A 255 9.19 17.63 15.81
C PRO A 255 9.39 19.06 16.37
N PRO A 256 8.37 19.93 16.36
CA PRO A 256 8.48 21.30 16.87
C PRO A 256 8.44 21.38 18.40
N THR A 257 8.05 20.30 19.08
CA THR A 257 7.94 20.17 20.55
C THR A 257 8.22 18.73 20.97
N SER A 258 8.31 18.44 22.28
CA SER A 258 8.37 17.05 22.77
C SER A 258 7.02 16.33 22.62
N TYR A 259 7.02 15.00 22.69
CA TYR A 259 5.82 14.19 22.54
C TYR A 259 4.74 14.55 23.57
N GLU A 260 5.16 14.82 24.80
CA GLU A 260 4.29 15.17 25.93
C GLU A 260 3.65 16.55 25.75
N ALA A 261 4.39 17.48 25.13
CA ALA A 261 3.99 18.87 24.95
C ALA A 261 3.05 19.11 23.75
N ASP A 262 3.08 18.25 22.72
CA ASP A 262 2.13 18.35 21.61
C ASP A 262 0.71 17.94 22.06
N ASN A 263 -0.26 18.83 21.81
CA ASN A 263 -1.68 18.57 22.06
C ASN A 263 -2.37 18.07 20.77
N TYR A 264 -1.80 17.04 20.13
CA TYR A 264 -2.24 16.48 18.85
C TYR A 264 -2.33 17.53 17.72
N THR A 265 -1.37 18.44 17.66
CA THR A 265 -1.37 19.54 16.66
C THR A 265 -0.40 19.29 15.51
N TRP A 266 0.74 18.64 15.77
CA TRP A 266 1.76 18.44 14.73
C TRP A 266 1.30 17.41 13.68
N GLY A 267 1.47 17.78 12.40
CA GLY A 267 1.06 16.99 11.25
C GLY A 267 -0.44 17.03 10.92
N VAL A 268 -1.30 17.69 11.69
CA VAL A 268 -2.72 17.87 11.31
C VAL A 268 -2.79 18.81 10.10
N GLY A 269 -3.42 18.35 9.02
CA GLY A 269 -3.44 19.06 7.74
C GLY A 269 -2.25 18.76 6.82
N GLU A 270 -1.24 18.02 7.29
CA GLU A 270 -0.17 17.45 6.45
C GLU A 270 -0.68 16.16 5.78
N HIS A 271 -0.52 16.03 4.47
CA HIS A 271 -0.84 14.77 3.79
C HIS A 271 0.15 13.67 4.22
N ALA A 272 -0.34 12.46 4.48
CA ALA A 272 0.51 11.31 4.76
C ALA A 272 1.43 10.97 3.56
N ASP A 273 2.72 10.77 3.82
CA ASP A 273 3.70 10.27 2.85
C ASP A 273 3.45 8.81 2.49
N LEU A 274 2.99 8.01 3.44
CA LEU A 274 2.59 6.61 3.25
C LEU A 274 1.18 6.41 3.80
N ILE A 275 0.27 5.86 2.98
CA ILE A 275 -1.00 5.28 3.44
C ILE A 275 -1.00 3.81 3.05
N VAL A 276 -1.24 2.92 4.02
CA VAL A 276 -1.42 1.47 3.84
C VAL A 276 -2.79 1.01 4.34
N PHE A 277 -3.21 -0.18 3.96
CA PHE A 277 -4.51 -0.79 4.31
C PHE A 277 -4.41 -2.02 5.24
N ASN A 278 -3.20 -2.36 5.69
CA ASN A 278 -2.95 -3.24 6.83
C ASN A 278 -2.13 -2.47 7.89
N PRO A 279 -2.14 -2.90 9.16
CA PRO A 279 -1.32 -2.27 10.20
C PRO A 279 0.17 -2.21 9.87
N LEU A 280 0.80 -1.12 10.32
CA LEU A 280 2.25 -0.87 10.28
C LEU A 280 2.91 -1.59 11.47
N PHE A 281 2.94 -2.92 11.43
CA PHE A 281 3.47 -3.76 12.51
C PHE A 281 5.00 -3.71 12.61
N ASP A 282 5.53 -4.13 13.76
CA ASP A 282 6.97 -4.36 13.95
C ASP A 282 7.32 -5.82 13.62
N PRO A 283 8.00 -6.10 12.50
CA PRO A 283 8.31 -7.47 12.11
C PRO A 283 9.35 -8.14 13.03
N ALA A 284 10.07 -7.40 13.89
CA ALA A 284 10.93 -8.00 14.93
C ALA A 284 10.13 -8.60 16.10
N ARG A 285 8.85 -8.21 16.27
CA ARG A 285 7.93 -8.79 17.27
C ARG A 285 7.09 -9.93 16.69
N THR A 286 7.53 -10.52 15.58
CA THR A 286 6.81 -11.56 14.83
C THR A 286 7.75 -12.65 14.33
N ASN A 287 7.20 -13.80 13.95
CA ASN A 287 7.91 -14.82 13.17
C ASN A 287 7.66 -14.73 11.65
N TRP A 288 7.28 -13.55 11.13
CA TRP A 288 7.03 -13.32 9.72
C TRP A 288 8.26 -13.63 8.86
N VAL A 289 8.09 -14.42 7.80
CA VAL A 289 9.20 -15.05 7.06
C VAL A 289 10.15 -14.06 6.36
N PHE A 290 9.70 -12.85 6.01
CA PHE A 290 10.53 -11.83 5.35
C PHE A 290 11.10 -10.77 6.31
N SER A 291 10.88 -10.90 7.62
CA SER A 291 11.31 -9.94 8.66
C SER A 291 12.83 -9.66 8.75
N TRP A 292 13.64 -10.50 8.08
CA TRP A 292 15.11 -10.41 7.97
C TRP A 292 15.60 -10.11 6.55
N ASP A 293 14.74 -9.93 5.55
CA ASP A 293 15.18 -9.59 4.19
C ASP A 293 15.46 -8.08 4.07
N VAL A 294 16.68 -7.74 4.50
CA VAL A 294 17.28 -6.41 4.54
C VAL A 294 18.62 -6.49 3.82
N THR A 295 18.86 -5.56 2.88
CA THR A 295 20.01 -5.56 1.94
C THR A 295 20.72 -4.19 1.96
N GLY A 296 22.05 -4.16 1.82
CA GLY A 296 22.87 -2.94 1.82
C GLY A 296 23.49 -2.59 3.18
N TYR A 297 22.99 -3.19 4.26
CA TYR A 297 23.34 -2.83 5.64
C TYR A 297 24.38 -3.79 6.23
N ASN A 298 25.38 -3.24 6.93
CA ASN A 298 26.48 -4.00 7.53
C ASN A 298 26.00 -5.05 8.54
N ARG A 299 26.19 -6.34 8.22
CA ARG A 299 25.77 -7.50 9.03
C ARG A 299 26.56 -7.74 10.32
N SER A 300 27.57 -6.91 10.58
CA SER A 300 28.27 -6.85 11.88
C SER A 300 27.52 -5.99 12.91
N LEU A 301 26.45 -5.31 12.50
CA LEU A 301 25.57 -4.49 13.32
C LEU A 301 24.19 -5.18 13.45
N PRO A 302 23.33 -4.77 14.41
CA PRO A 302 21.94 -5.22 14.46
C PRO A 302 21.18 -4.93 13.16
N ILE A 303 20.11 -5.70 12.90
CA ILE A 303 19.19 -5.38 11.80
C ILE A 303 18.57 -4.00 12.10
N PRO A 304 18.62 -3.03 11.17
CA PRO A 304 17.95 -1.75 11.33
C PRO A 304 16.50 -1.92 11.79
N PRO A 305 16.04 -1.24 12.85
CA PRO A 305 14.63 -1.25 13.23
C PRO A 305 13.74 -0.86 12.05
N ARG A 306 12.58 -1.52 11.91
CA ARG A 306 11.70 -1.36 10.75
C ARG A 306 10.22 -1.46 11.14
N ARG A 307 9.36 -1.09 10.20
CA ARG A 307 7.92 -1.33 10.23
C ARG A 307 7.54 -2.00 8.90
N ALA A 308 6.46 -2.76 8.90
CA ALA A 308 5.98 -3.52 7.76
C ALA A 308 4.46 -3.40 7.62
N ALA A 309 3.95 -3.49 6.40
CA ALA A 309 2.53 -3.69 6.13
C ALA A 309 2.40 -4.68 4.97
N ILE A 310 1.78 -5.83 5.24
CA ILE A 310 1.60 -6.91 4.26
C ILE A 310 0.58 -6.49 3.18
N ILE A 311 0.74 -7.02 1.96
CA ILE A 311 0.23 -6.49 0.68
C ILE A 311 1.00 -5.21 0.28
N THR A 312 1.49 -5.12 -0.97
CA THR A 312 2.26 -3.95 -1.45
C THR A 312 1.40 -2.72 -1.79
N VAL A 313 0.12 -2.72 -1.39
CA VAL A 313 -0.86 -1.72 -1.76
C VAL A 313 -0.75 -0.50 -0.84
N ALA A 314 -0.38 0.63 -1.44
CA ALA A 314 -0.13 1.86 -0.71
C ALA A 314 -0.37 3.10 -1.57
N ARG A 315 -0.64 4.23 -0.90
CA ARG A 315 -0.32 5.56 -1.42
C ARG A 315 1.07 5.96 -0.96
N LEU A 316 1.95 6.31 -1.88
CA LEU A 316 3.28 6.84 -1.59
C LEU A 316 3.39 8.28 -2.10
N SER A 317 3.98 9.19 -1.34
CA SER A 317 4.31 10.53 -1.82
C SER A 317 5.50 10.51 -2.77
N LYS A 318 5.59 11.52 -3.63
CA LYS A 318 6.79 11.80 -4.43
C LYS A 318 8.04 12.01 -3.55
N ARG A 319 7.87 12.52 -2.32
CA ARG A 319 8.96 12.64 -1.32
C ARG A 319 9.48 11.27 -0.90
N LEU A 320 8.58 10.39 -0.45
CA LEU A 320 8.93 9.02 -0.05
C LEU A 320 9.58 8.26 -1.20
N LEU A 321 9.00 8.26 -2.39
CA LEU A 321 9.57 7.60 -3.57
C LEU A 321 10.94 8.17 -3.99
N GLY A 322 11.18 9.47 -3.79
CA GLY A 322 12.48 10.10 -3.98
C GLY A 322 13.54 9.64 -2.97
N ILE A 323 13.16 9.54 -1.68
CA ILE A 323 14.05 9.02 -0.62
C ILE A 323 14.36 7.54 -0.84
N MET A 324 13.34 6.72 -1.18
CA MET A 324 13.51 5.32 -1.56
C MET A 324 14.47 5.15 -2.75
N HIS A 325 14.35 6.00 -3.79
CA HIS A 325 15.29 5.98 -4.91
C HIS A 325 16.72 6.28 -4.47
N GLU A 326 16.94 7.34 -3.69
CA GLU A 326 18.28 7.80 -3.35
C GLU A 326 18.99 6.87 -2.34
N GLU A 327 18.26 6.26 -1.39
CA GLU A 327 18.77 5.21 -0.50
C GLU A 327 19.19 3.96 -1.31
N THR A 328 18.33 3.47 -2.22
CA THR A 328 18.65 2.34 -3.09
C THR A 328 19.78 2.64 -4.08
N TRP A 329 19.82 3.83 -4.67
CA TRP A 329 20.83 4.19 -5.66
C TRP A 329 22.20 4.46 -5.03
N ARG A 330 22.26 5.33 -4.00
CA ARG A 330 23.53 5.79 -3.38
C ARG A 330 24.02 4.86 -2.28
N MET A 331 23.14 4.50 -1.35
CA MET A 331 23.48 3.73 -0.15
C MET A 331 23.41 2.21 -0.39
N LYS A 332 22.80 1.79 -1.51
CA LYS A 332 22.51 0.38 -1.84
C LYS A 332 21.58 -0.30 -0.84
N HIS A 333 20.83 0.50 -0.08
CA HIS A 333 19.86 0.00 0.87
C HIS A 333 18.58 -0.47 0.17
N SER A 334 18.06 -1.60 0.63
CA SER A 334 16.71 -2.08 0.30
C SER A 334 16.21 -3.01 1.40
N MET A 335 14.90 -3.23 1.44
CA MET A 335 14.24 -4.22 2.27
C MET A 335 13.14 -4.90 1.46
N PHE A 336 12.58 -6.01 1.95
CA PHE A 336 11.41 -6.65 1.33
C PHE A 336 10.31 -5.61 1.02
N PRO A 337 9.53 -5.74 -0.08
CA PRO A 337 8.71 -4.62 -0.57
C PRO A 337 7.68 -4.10 0.44
N GLU A 338 7.17 -4.99 1.30
CA GLU A 338 6.19 -4.70 2.36
C GLU A 338 6.81 -4.03 3.60
N MET A 339 8.15 -4.04 3.73
CA MET A 339 8.90 -3.26 4.72
C MET A 339 9.38 -1.91 4.17
N TRP A 340 9.88 -1.86 2.93
CA TRP A 340 10.74 -0.77 2.47
C TRP A 340 10.13 0.66 2.57
N PRO A 341 8.86 0.92 2.15
CA PRO A 341 8.26 2.24 2.30
C PRO A 341 8.03 2.64 3.77
N ALA A 342 7.68 1.67 4.62
CA ALA A 342 7.36 1.89 6.02
C ALA A 342 8.62 2.09 6.87
N ALA A 343 9.66 1.28 6.66
CA ALA A 343 10.97 1.44 7.29
C ALA A 343 11.56 2.82 7.00
N LEU A 344 11.64 3.23 5.73
CA LEU A 344 12.15 4.56 5.39
C LEU A 344 11.23 5.68 5.89
N SER A 345 9.92 5.47 5.99
CA SER A 345 9.04 6.46 6.61
C SER A 345 9.35 6.68 8.09
N MET A 346 9.69 5.62 8.84
CA MET A 346 10.20 5.74 10.21
C MET A 346 11.58 6.41 10.26
N HIS A 347 12.54 5.94 9.45
CA HIS A 347 13.92 6.46 9.47
C HIS A 347 13.99 7.95 9.11
N HIS A 348 13.14 8.40 8.21
CA HIS A 348 13.11 9.79 7.72
C HIS A 348 11.97 10.63 8.31
N GLY A 349 11.26 10.13 9.34
CA GLY A 349 10.22 10.88 10.06
C GLY A 349 9.03 11.29 9.19
N LEU A 350 8.80 10.57 8.09
CA LEU A 350 7.71 10.82 7.15
C LEU A 350 6.36 10.42 7.78
N LYS A 351 5.26 11.05 7.36
CA LYS A 351 3.94 10.76 7.93
C LYS A 351 3.36 9.48 7.33
N ALA A 352 3.62 8.33 7.96
CA ALA A 352 2.99 7.06 7.61
C ALA A 352 1.72 6.81 8.43
N VAL A 353 0.73 6.13 7.83
CA VAL A 353 -0.50 5.74 8.53
C VAL A 353 -1.14 4.48 7.93
N TYR A 354 -1.68 3.62 8.79
CA TYR A 354 -2.68 2.62 8.41
C TYR A 354 -4.05 3.27 8.39
N ALA A 355 -4.71 3.31 7.22
CA ALA A 355 -6.06 3.84 7.08
C ALA A 355 -7.10 2.74 7.35
N PRO A 356 -7.86 2.80 8.46
CA PRO A 356 -8.88 1.80 8.74
C PRO A 356 -10.03 1.94 7.74
N HIS A 357 -10.47 0.80 7.21
CA HIS A 357 -11.63 0.67 6.35
C HIS A 357 -12.50 -0.51 6.85
N PRO A 358 -13.75 -0.64 6.37
CA PRO A 358 -14.54 -1.82 6.69
C PRO A 358 -13.84 -3.09 6.21
N VAL A 359 -13.55 -3.98 7.17
CA VAL A 359 -13.15 -5.37 6.96
C VAL A 359 -14.23 -6.22 7.62
N TYR A 360 -14.77 -7.19 6.87
CA TYR A 360 -15.83 -8.09 7.34
C TYR A 360 -15.24 -9.49 7.52
N PHE A 361 -15.82 -10.29 8.40
CA PHE A 361 -15.42 -11.70 8.58
C PHE A 361 -16.52 -12.66 8.13
N ASP A 362 -16.13 -13.87 7.79
CA ASP A 362 -17.00 -15.02 7.48
C ASP A 362 -17.69 -15.64 8.72
N ARG A 363 -17.33 -15.17 9.92
CA ARG A 363 -17.82 -15.65 11.21
C ARG A 363 -18.02 -14.49 12.18
N ASP A 364 -18.96 -14.69 13.10
CA ASP A 364 -19.19 -13.79 14.22
C ASP A 364 -18.08 -14.00 15.27
N TRP A 365 -17.27 -12.97 15.52
CA TRP A 365 -16.21 -12.98 16.53
C TRP A 365 -16.70 -12.23 17.77
N GLU A 366 -16.43 -12.78 18.96
CA GLU A 366 -16.52 -11.98 20.18
C GLU A 366 -15.47 -10.85 20.08
N ALA A 367 -15.89 -9.61 20.32
CA ALA A 367 -15.12 -8.42 19.98
C ALA A 367 -13.89 -8.22 20.88
N GLY A 368 -13.94 -8.65 22.14
CA GLY A 368 -12.76 -8.73 23.01
C GLY A 368 -11.76 -9.78 22.55
N HIS A 369 -12.22 -11.00 22.26
CA HIS A 369 -11.36 -12.07 21.76
C HIS A 369 -10.71 -11.76 20.40
N ALA A 370 -11.41 -11.03 19.52
CA ALA A 370 -10.81 -10.50 18.30
C ALA A 370 -9.68 -9.49 18.60
N ASP A 371 -9.82 -8.67 19.64
CA ASP A 371 -8.80 -7.72 20.06
C ASP A 371 -7.57 -8.42 20.67
N GLU A 372 -7.80 -9.43 21.52
CA GLU A 372 -6.75 -10.34 22.01
C GLU A 372 -5.93 -10.92 20.85
N VAL A 373 -6.60 -11.54 19.87
CA VAL A 373 -5.95 -12.24 18.75
C VAL A 373 -5.26 -11.29 17.76
N PHE A 374 -5.84 -10.12 17.46
CA PHE A 374 -5.33 -9.23 16.41
C PHE A 374 -4.41 -8.12 16.91
N ASN A 375 -4.54 -7.66 18.16
CA ASN A 375 -3.75 -6.58 18.75
C ASN A 375 -2.85 -7.01 19.91
N HIS A 376 -3.16 -8.12 20.59
CA HIS A 376 -2.49 -8.52 21.83
C HIS A 376 -2.07 -10.00 21.90
N PRO A 377 -1.46 -10.59 20.84
CA PRO A 377 -0.92 -11.96 20.90
C PRO A 377 0.05 -12.09 22.08
N GLU A 378 -0.05 -13.18 22.85
CA GLU A 378 0.82 -13.40 24.00
C GLU A 378 2.24 -13.77 23.52
N GLU A 379 2.31 -14.59 22.47
CA GLU A 379 3.58 -15.12 21.94
C GLU A 379 3.87 -14.71 20.49
N VAL A 380 5.16 -14.63 20.16
CA VAL A 380 5.69 -14.13 18.86
C VAL A 380 5.16 -14.89 17.64
N TRP A 381 4.75 -16.15 17.81
CA TRP A 381 4.18 -16.99 16.76
C TRP A 381 2.67 -16.85 16.57
N GLU A 382 1.96 -16.25 17.53
CA GLU A 382 0.51 -16.03 17.49
C GLU A 382 0.13 -14.77 16.73
N SER A 383 1.11 -13.90 16.44
CA SER A 383 0.94 -12.70 15.61
C SER A 383 0.20 -13.03 14.31
N PRO A 384 -0.85 -12.26 13.94
CA PRO A 384 -1.54 -12.41 12.66
C PRO A 384 -0.62 -12.09 11.46
N PHE A 385 0.48 -11.38 11.70
CA PHE A 385 1.56 -11.16 10.74
C PHE A 385 2.66 -12.19 11.01
N GLY A 386 2.37 -13.48 10.83
CA GLY A 386 3.20 -14.57 11.36
C GLY A 386 2.62 -15.96 11.09
N TRP A 387 2.67 -16.87 12.07
CA TRP A 387 1.94 -18.15 11.98
C TRP A 387 0.48 -18.04 12.47
N GLY A 388 0.13 -16.98 13.21
CA GLY A 388 -1.25 -16.60 13.54
C GLY A 388 -2.09 -16.09 12.36
N GLU A 389 -1.48 -15.99 11.18
CA GLU A 389 -2.09 -15.55 9.91
C GLU A 389 -3.41 -16.25 9.56
N HIS A 390 -3.58 -17.51 9.99
CA HIS A 390 -4.78 -18.30 9.76
C HIS A 390 -6.07 -17.63 10.28
N ASN A 391 -5.97 -16.73 11.26
CA ASN A 391 -7.08 -15.92 11.75
C ASN A 391 -7.63 -14.92 10.72
N LEU A 392 -6.81 -14.50 9.75
CA LEU A 392 -7.19 -13.56 8.68
C LEU A 392 -7.75 -14.24 7.42
N LEU A 393 -7.76 -15.58 7.34
CA LEU A 393 -8.34 -16.33 6.21
C LEU A 393 -9.83 -16.00 5.98
N GLY A 394 -10.56 -15.77 7.08
CA GLY A 394 -11.97 -15.41 7.09
C GLY A 394 -12.26 -13.92 6.88
N SER A 395 -11.23 -13.06 6.84
CA SER A 395 -11.40 -11.62 6.65
C SER A 395 -11.75 -11.28 5.20
N SER A 396 -12.34 -10.10 4.94
CA SER A 396 -12.59 -9.61 3.58
C SER A 396 -11.36 -8.90 2.96
N PHE A 397 -10.27 -8.77 3.71
CA PHE A 397 -9.08 -8.04 3.29
C PHE A 397 -7.82 -8.57 3.98
N TYR A 398 -7.07 -9.44 3.30
CA TYR A 398 -5.71 -9.82 3.67
C TYR A 398 -5.02 -10.49 2.47
N TYR A 399 -3.70 -10.77 2.48
CA TYR A 399 -3.06 -11.35 1.27
C TYR A 399 -3.54 -12.78 0.94
N ASN A 400 -3.88 -13.55 1.98
CA ASN A 400 -4.28 -14.95 1.93
C ASN A 400 -5.78 -15.17 2.24
N SER A 401 -6.60 -14.12 2.21
CA SER A 401 -8.04 -14.24 2.49
C SER A 401 -8.74 -15.19 1.50
N GLY A 402 -9.51 -16.14 2.02
CA GLY A 402 -10.45 -16.94 1.23
C GLY A 402 -11.81 -16.27 1.09
N PHE A 403 -12.29 -15.60 2.15
CA PHE A 403 -13.62 -14.99 2.20
C PHE A 403 -13.80 -13.83 1.22
N SER A 404 -12.75 -13.04 0.93
CA SER A 404 -12.80 -11.91 -0.02
C SER A 404 -13.34 -12.32 -1.39
N GLY A 405 -12.72 -13.33 -2.02
CA GLY A 405 -13.15 -13.83 -3.33
C GLY A 405 -14.55 -14.44 -3.29
N ALA A 406 -14.87 -15.14 -2.20
CA ALA A 406 -16.18 -15.76 -2.01
C ALA A 406 -17.31 -14.73 -1.81
N LEU A 407 -17.04 -13.63 -1.11
CA LEU A 407 -17.96 -12.51 -0.93
C LEU A 407 -18.16 -11.74 -2.25
N TRP A 408 -17.09 -11.51 -3.01
CA TRP A 408 -17.18 -10.88 -4.34
C TRP A 408 -18.08 -11.66 -5.31
N ARG A 409 -17.90 -12.99 -5.40
CA ARG A 409 -18.68 -13.82 -6.33
C ARG A 409 -20.16 -13.92 -5.94
N ARG A 410 -20.48 -14.07 -4.64
CA ARG A 410 -21.86 -13.97 -4.15
C ARG A 410 -22.49 -12.59 -4.41
N TRP A 411 -21.72 -11.50 -4.31
CA TRP A 411 -22.19 -10.16 -4.65
C TRP A 411 -22.47 -9.97 -6.16
N LEU A 412 -21.75 -10.67 -7.05
CA LEU A 412 -22.09 -10.74 -8.48
C LEU A 412 -23.37 -11.57 -8.77
N GLY A 413 -23.94 -12.24 -7.76
CA GLY A 413 -25.08 -13.15 -7.88
C GLY A 413 -24.70 -14.56 -8.36
N GLN A 414 -23.42 -14.94 -8.23
CA GLN A 414 -22.94 -16.31 -8.48
C GLN A 414 -23.04 -17.15 -7.20
N ARG A 415 -22.94 -18.48 -7.34
CA ARG A 415 -22.95 -19.41 -6.22
C ARG A 415 -21.53 -19.72 -5.73
N GLU A 416 -21.35 -19.85 -4.43
CA GLU A 416 -20.04 -20.10 -3.81
C GLU A 416 -20.23 -20.77 -2.44
N ASN A 417 -19.37 -21.73 -2.08
CA ASN A 417 -19.41 -22.44 -0.77
C ASN A 417 -20.78 -23.07 -0.39
N GLY A 418 -21.66 -23.25 -1.38
CA GLY A 418 -23.02 -23.76 -1.22
C GLY A 418 -24.12 -22.68 -1.26
N GLU A 419 -23.76 -21.43 -1.01
CA GLU A 419 -24.64 -20.25 -0.85
C GLU A 419 -24.73 -19.39 -2.11
N GLY A 420 -25.79 -18.60 -2.20
CA GLY A 420 -26.02 -17.64 -3.27
C GLY A 420 -26.44 -18.30 -4.59
N GLY A 421 -26.07 -17.67 -5.69
CA GLY A 421 -26.55 -18.06 -7.01
C GLY A 421 -28.03 -17.74 -7.24
N ARG A 422 -28.47 -17.88 -8.49
CA ARG A 422 -29.79 -17.41 -8.96
C ARG A 422 -30.96 -17.98 -8.13
N ARG A 423 -30.87 -19.25 -7.74
CA ARG A 423 -31.95 -19.95 -7.02
C ARG A 423 -32.19 -19.39 -5.61
N GLU A 424 -31.14 -18.91 -4.95
CA GLU A 424 -31.23 -18.26 -3.65
C GLU A 424 -31.69 -16.81 -3.79
N GLU A 425 -31.18 -16.07 -4.79
CA GLU A 425 -31.65 -14.70 -5.10
C GLU A 425 -33.16 -14.66 -5.44
N GLU A 426 -33.66 -15.59 -6.25
CA GLU A 426 -35.08 -15.68 -6.66
C GLU A 426 -36.00 -16.23 -5.55
N GLY A 427 -35.47 -17.03 -4.62
CA GLY A 427 -36.23 -17.63 -3.52
C GLY A 427 -36.19 -16.87 -2.19
N GLY A 428 -35.20 -15.98 -2.01
CA GLY A 428 -34.93 -15.25 -0.79
C GLY A 428 -35.31 -13.76 -0.86
N SER A 429 -34.42 -12.90 -0.37
CA SER A 429 -34.61 -11.44 -0.30
C SER A 429 -34.15 -10.67 -1.55
N GLY A 430 -33.82 -11.36 -2.64
CA GLY A 430 -33.19 -10.78 -3.82
C GLY A 430 -31.66 -10.77 -3.74
N ARG A 431 -31.02 -9.88 -4.52
CA ARG A 431 -29.55 -9.81 -4.64
C ARG A 431 -28.87 -9.33 -3.37
N MET A 432 -27.65 -9.83 -3.13
CA MET A 432 -26.80 -9.37 -2.02
C MET A 432 -26.45 -7.88 -2.14
N CYS A 433 -26.89 -7.07 -1.17
CA CYS A 433 -26.54 -5.65 -1.07
C CYS A 433 -25.34 -5.43 -0.15
N LEU A 434 -24.12 -5.39 -0.70
CA LEU A 434 -22.93 -5.00 0.04
C LEU A 434 -22.79 -3.46 0.10
N ARG A 435 -22.25 -2.93 1.20
CA ARG A 435 -21.78 -1.53 1.27
C ARG A 435 -20.51 -1.35 0.43
N GLY A 436 -19.99 -0.13 0.35
CA GLY A 436 -18.67 0.12 -0.25
C GLY A 436 -17.57 -0.56 0.60
N THR A 437 -16.97 -1.61 0.04
CA THR A 437 -16.06 -2.52 0.73
C THR A 437 -14.83 -2.75 -0.14
N LEU A 438 -13.64 -2.64 0.46
CA LEU A 438 -12.39 -3.05 -0.17
C LEU A 438 -12.20 -4.56 0.04
N LEU A 439 -11.93 -5.28 -1.05
CA LEU A 439 -11.85 -6.74 -1.11
C LEU A 439 -10.48 -7.15 -1.62
N HIS A 440 -9.75 -7.94 -0.84
CA HIS A 440 -8.50 -8.56 -1.27
C HIS A 440 -8.27 -9.93 -0.62
N PRO A 441 -7.83 -10.96 -1.38
CA PRO A 441 -7.69 -10.99 -2.83
C PRO A 441 -8.99 -11.43 -3.53
N VAL A 442 -9.09 -11.14 -4.82
CA VAL A 442 -10.09 -11.71 -5.74
C VAL A 442 -9.33 -12.28 -6.94
N LYS A 443 -8.82 -13.51 -6.78
CA LYS A 443 -7.99 -14.20 -7.79
C LYS A 443 -8.77 -14.65 -9.04
N SER A 444 -10.10 -14.75 -8.94
CA SER A 444 -11.02 -15.09 -10.04
C SER A 444 -12.41 -14.49 -9.78
N GLU A 445 -13.02 -13.93 -10.82
CA GLU A 445 -14.39 -13.45 -10.84
C GLU A 445 -15.42 -14.54 -11.23
N ASN A 446 -14.96 -15.71 -11.68
CA ASN A 446 -15.80 -16.86 -11.97
C ASN A 446 -15.79 -17.83 -10.76
N GLY A 447 -16.97 -18.18 -10.27
CA GLY A 447 -17.20 -19.24 -9.29
C GLY A 447 -17.45 -20.61 -9.95
N PRO A 448 -17.80 -21.64 -9.17
CA PRO A 448 -18.33 -22.88 -9.71
C PRO A 448 -19.64 -22.63 -10.48
N GLU A 449 -19.82 -23.33 -11.60
CA GLU A 449 -21.10 -23.36 -12.33
C GLU A 449 -22.16 -24.17 -11.54
N ASP A 450 -23.44 -23.81 -11.70
CA ASP A 450 -24.61 -24.36 -10.97
C ASP A 450 -25.10 -25.74 -11.47
#